data_AF-A0A5C7SN58-F1
#
_entry.id   AF-A0A5C7SN58-F1
#
_cell.length_a   1.000
_cell.length_b   1.000
_cell.length_c   1.000
_cell.angle_alpha   90.00
_cell.angle_beta   90.00
_cell.angle_gamma   90.00
#
_symmetry.space_group_name_H-M   'P 1'
#
loop_
_entity.id
_entity.type
_entity.pdbx_description
1 polymer ?
#
loop_
_entity_poly.entity_id
_entity_poly.type
_entity_poly.pdbx_seq_one_letter_code
_entity_poly.pdbx_strand_id
1 'polypeptide(L)'
;MADRQTLLAWAASTRQAKQVSGFTFNGMRIETDPESRGVLTGAYVLAKDNPSFSIPNWKVDDGHYVTLNRETILAVGDAVTAFVQACFDKNREVDDRIASGEITTREQIIAAFEEI
;
A
#
# COMPACT_ATOMS: atom_id res chain seq x y z
N MET A 1 -5.98 26.44 -14.64
CA MET A 1 -6.28 25.51 -13.54
C MET A 1 -7.03 24.33 -14.15
N ALA A 2 -6.72 23.11 -13.73
CA ALA A 2 -7.46 21.93 -14.20
C ALA A 2 -8.89 21.98 -13.66
N ASP A 3 -9.85 21.41 -14.40
CA ASP A 3 -11.21 21.24 -13.89
C ASP A 3 -11.26 20.16 -12.80
N ARG A 4 -12.35 20.13 -12.03
CA ARG A 4 -12.55 19.19 -10.91
C ARG A 4 -12.42 17.72 -11.34
N GLN A 5 -12.96 17.35 -12.50
CA GLN A 5 -12.92 15.95 -12.96
C GLN A 5 -11.49 15.53 -13.27
N THR A 6 -10.71 16.42 -13.87
CA THR A 6 -9.28 16.21 -14.12
C THR A 6 -8.49 16.04 -12.82
N LEU A 7 -8.75 16.87 -11.79
CA LEU A 7 -8.10 16.75 -10.48
C LEU A 7 -8.43 15.41 -9.79
N LEU A 8 -9.70 14.98 -9.80
CA LEU A 8 -10.12 13.70 -9.24
C LEU A 8 -9.47 12.51 -9.96
N ALA A 9 -9.33 12.59 -11.28
CA ALA A 9 -8.63 11.56 -12.06
C ALA A 9 -7.13 11.48 -11.70
N TRP A 10 -6.48 12.63 -11.48
CA TRP A 10 -5.11 12.66 -10.99
C TRP A 10 -4.98 12.10 -9.57
N ALA A 11 -5.89 12.44 -8.66
CA ALA A 11 -5.92 11.88 -7.30
C ALA A 11 -6.04 10.35 -7.32
N ALA A 12 -6.99 9.81 -8.11
CA ALA A 12 -7.18 8.38 -8.24
C ALA A 12 -5.94 7.65 -8.80
N SER A 13 -5.25 8.26 -9.77
CA SER A 13 -4.01 7.75 -10.36
C SER A 13 -2.84 7.78 -9.37
N THR A 14 -2.64 8.91 -8.66
CA THR A 14 -1.61 9.04 -7.63
C THR A 14 -1.81 8.04 -6.49
N ARG A 15 -3.05 7.88 -6.03
CA ARG A 15 -3.42 6.85 -5.05
C ARG A 15 -3.09 5.44 -5.56
N GLN A 16 -3.36 5.14 -6.84
CA GLN A 16 -3.03 3.84 -7.42
C GLN A 16 -1.52 3.59 -7.41
N ALA A 17 -0.74 4.59 -7.82
CA ALA A 17 0.71 4.51 -7.82
C ALA A 17 1.25 4.30 -6.39
N LYS A 18 0.72 5.04 -5.41
CA LYS A 18 1.09 4.90 -3.99
C LYS A 18 0.72 3.52 -3.42
N GLN A 19 -0.47 3.02 -3.75
CA GLN A 19 -0.94 1.71 -3.28
C GLN A 19 -0.01 0.57 -3.69
N VAL A 20 0.66 0.67 -4.84
CA VAL A 20 1.59 -0.35 -5.34
C VAL A 20 3.06 -0.01 -5.08
N SER A 21 3.35 1.12 -4.44
CA SER A 21 4.72 1.57 -4.23
C SER A 21 5.44 0.87 -3.09
N GLY A 22 4.79 -0.07 -2.39
CA GLY A 22 5.28 -0.74 -1.19
C GLY A 22 5.66 0.21 -0.05
N PHE A 23 6.17 -0.37 1.04
CA PHE A 23 6.70 0.37 2.19
C PHE A 23 7.75 -0.45 2.94
N THR A 24 8.41 0.17 3.93
CA THR A 24 9.37 -0.54 4.79
C THR A 24 8.70 -0.93 6.10
N PHE A 25 8.76 -2.22 6.44
CA PHE A 25 8.25 -2.79 7.69
C PHE A 25 9.39 -3.47 8.46
N ASN A 26 9.74 -2.97 9.65
CA ASN A 26 10.84 -3.50 10.47
C ASN A 26 12.17 -3.67 9.69
N GLY A 27 12.49 -2.72 8.80
CA GLY A 27 13.70 -2.78 7.95
C GLY A 27 13.60 -3.69 6.73
N MET A 28 12.48 -4.41 6.56
CA MET A 28 12.18 -5.20 5.37
C MET A 28 11.36 -4.40 4.38
N ARG A 29 11.76 -4.43 3.11
CA ARG A 29 10.95 -3.88 2.03
C ARG A 29 9.79 -4.81 1.72
N ILE A 30 8.56 -4.29 1.75
CA ILE A 30 7.34 -5.02 1.44
C ILE A 30 6.69 -4.43 0.19
N GLU A 31 6.59 -5.24 -0.86
CA GLU A 31 5.87 -4.88 -2.07
C GLU A 31 4.35 -5.03 -1.87
N THR A 32 3.60 -4.08 -2.42
CA THR A 32 2.13 -4.01 -2.28
C THR A 32 1.41 -4.00 -3.62
N ASP A 33 2.10 -4.42 -4.68
CA ASP A 33 1.48 -4.67 -5.98
C ASP A 33 0.38 -5.77 -5.88
N PRO A 34 -0.48 -5.92 -6.89
CA PRO A 34 -1.57 -6.90 -6.86
C PRO A 34 -1.12 -8.36 -6.67
N GLU A 35 0.02 -8.76 -7.23
CA GLU A 35 0.56 -10.11 -7.13
C GLU A 35 1.04 -10.38 -5.69
N SER A 36 1.88 -9.49 -5.16
CA SER A 36 2.40 -9.58 -3.78
C SER A 36 1.27 -9.64 -2.74
N ARG A 37 0.22 -8.82 -2.89
CA ARG A 37 -0.95 -8.83 -2.00
C ARG A 37 -1.77 -10.13 -2.13
N GLY A 38 -1.91 -10.67 -3.33
CA GLY A 38 -2.59 -11.94 -3.56
C GLY A 38 -1.89 -13.10 -2.86
N VAL A 39 -0.58 -13.21 -3.03
CA VAL A 39 0.25 -14.25 -2.38
C VAL A 39 0.23 -14.08 -0.85
N LEU A 40 0.38 -12.84 -0.36
CA LEU A 40 0.35 -12.53 1.06
C LEU A 40 -0.98 -12.92 1.71
N THR A 41 -2.11 -12.70 1.01
CA THR A 41 -3.43 -13.09 1.52
C THR A 41 -3.51 -14.60 1.75
N GLY A 42 -3.05 -15.41 0.79
CA GLY A 42 -3.02 -16.86 0.94
C GLY A 42 -2.10 -17.31 2.08
N ALA A 43 -0.90 -16.72 2.17
CA ALA A 43 0.04 -16.97 3.27
C ALA A 43 -0.55 -16.63 4.64
N TYR A 44 -1.25 -15.49 4.74
CA TYR A 44 -1.87 -14.99 5.95
C TYR A 44 -3.00 -15.89 6.44
N VAL A 45 -3.85 -16.41 5.53
CA VAL A 45 -4.88 -17.41 5.89
C VAL A 45 -4.23 -18.68 6.43
N LEU A 46 -3.23 -19.24 5.74
CA LEU A 46 -2.53 -20.45 6.20
C LEU A 46 -1.82 -20.24 7.55
N ALA A 47 -1.22 -19.06 7.75
CA ALA A 47 -0.56 -18.70 9.00
C ALA A 47 -1.52 -18.64 10.19
N LYS A 48 -2.78 -18.23 9.99
CA LYS A 48 -3.81 -18.23 11.05
C LYS A 48 -4.10 -19.65 11.53
N ASP A 49 -4.25 -20.58 10.60
CA ASP A 49 -4.70 -21.95 10.89
C ASP A 49 -3.57 -22.89 11.33
N ASN A 50 -2.32 -22.62 10.92
CA ASN A 50 -1.17 -23.48 11.24
C ASN A 50 -0.10 -22.72 12.07
N PRO A 51 0.04 -23.04 13.38
CA PRO A 51 1.04 -22.41 14.26
C PRO A 51 2.50 -22.59 13.83
N SER A 52 2.80 -23.66 13.09
CA SER A 52 4.16 -23.96 12.61
C SER A 52 4.39 -23.51 11.16
N PHE A 53 3.47 -22.73 10.58
CA PHE A 53 3.60 -22.27 9.21
C PHE A 53 4.78 -21.30 9.05
N SER A 54 5.54 -21.51 7.98
CA SER A 54 6.63 -20.64 7.59
C SER A 54 6.83 -20.70 6.07
N ILE A 55 7.24 -19.59 5.48
CA ILE A 55 7.64 -19.52 4.07
C ILE A 55 9.15 -19.33 4.03
N PRO A 56 9.94 -20.32 3.60
CA PRO A 56 11.40 -20.23 3.63
C PRO A 56 11.96 -19.23 2.62
N ASN A 57 11.27 -19.06 1.48
CA ASN A 57 11.73 -18.26 0.33
C ASN A 57 10.68 -17.19 -0.04
N TRP A 58 10.50 -16.20 0.81
CA TRP A 58 9.70 -15.01 0.47
C TRP A 58 10.56 -14.01 -0.29
N LYS A 59 10.18 -13.68 -1.53
CA LYS A 59 10.91 -12.70 -2.33
C LYS A 59 10.74 -11.29 -1.73
N VAL A 60 11.85 -10.60 -1.47
CA VAL A 60 11.85 -9.19 -1.04
C VAL A 60 12.42 -8.25 -2.09
N ASP A 61 13.31 -8.75 -2.94
CA ASP A 61 13.94 -8.03 -4.05
C ASP A 61 14.48 -9.04 -5.07
N ASP A 62 14.93 -8.59 -6.23
CA ASP A 62 15.52 -9.44 -7.26
C ASP A 62 16.76 -10.18 -6.74
N GLY A 63 16.65 -11.51 -6.67
CA GLY A 63 17.70 -12.38 -6.13
C GLY A 63 17.75 -12.44 -4.60
N HIS A 64 16.90 -11.69 -3.88
CA HIS A 64 16.87 -11.68 -2.42
C HIS A 64 15.59 -12.30 -1.88
N TYR A 65 15.77 -13.31 -1.02
CA TYR A 65 14.69 -14.05 -0.37
C TYR A 65 14.93 -14.12 1.13
N VAL A 66 13.85 -14.09 1.90
CA VAL A 66 13.88 -14.21 3.36
C VAL A 66 12.93 -15.30 3.82
N THR A 67 13.20 -15.87 4.99
CA THR A 67 12.25 -16.76 5.66
C THR A 67 11.27 -15.93 6.47
N LEU A 68 9.97 -16.10 6.23
CA LEU A 68 8.91 -15.54 7.06
C LEU A 68 8.30 -16.63 7.93
N ASN A 69 8.30 -16.43 9.25
CA ASN A 69 7.53 -17.27 10.17
C ASN A 69 6.08 -16.78 10.28
N ARG A 70 5.23 -17.55 10.98
CA ARG A 70 3.83 -17.21 11.23
C ARG A 70 3.66 -15.80 11.78
N GLU A 71 4.37 -15.41 12.85
CA GLU A 71 4.17 -14.09 13.45
C GLU A 71 4.48 -12.96 12.47
N THR A 72 5.54 -13.11 11.67
CA THR A 72 5.93 -12.11 10.67
C THR A 72 4.91 -12.03 9.53
N ILE A 73 4.40 -13.17 9.06
CA ILE A 73 3.36 -13.20 8.01
C ILE A 73 2.10 -12.46 8.49
N LEU A 74 1.66 -12.72 9.72
CA LEU A 74 0.50 -12.04 10.30
C LEU A 74 0.75 -10.54 10.43
N ALA A 75 1.90 -10.15 10.99
CA ALA A 75 2.24 -8.74 11.17
C ALA A 75 2.34 -7.99 9.82
N VAL A 76 2.94 -8.61 8.80
CA VAL A 76 3.04 -8.03 7.44
C VAL A 76 1.66 -7.92 6.80
N GLY A 77 0.79 -8.94 6.94
CA GLY A 77 -0.58 -8.89 6.44
C GLY A 77 -1.40 -7.74 7.04
N ASP A 78 -1.30 -7.54 8.34
CA ASP A 78 -1.96 -6.43 9.04
C ASP A 78 -1.38 -5.07 8.59
N ALA A 79 -0.05 -4.96 8.46
CA ALA A 79 0.62 -3.74 8.01
C ALA A 79 0.27 -3.38 6.55
N VAL A 80 0.25 -4.35 5.63
CA VAL A 80 -0.15 -4.13 4.23
C VAL A 80 -1.61 -3.68 4.15
N THR A 81 -2.49 -4.26 4.97
CA THR A 81 -3.89 -3.86 5.04
C THR A 81 -4.02 -2.42 5.52
N ALA A 82 -3.30 -2.05 6.59
CA ALA A 82 -3.29 -0.68 7.11
C ALA A 82 -2.72 0.33 6.11
N PHE A 83 -1.65 -0.01 5.39
CA PHE A 83 -1.06 0.85 4.36
C PHE A 83 -2.04 1.11 3.19
N VAL A 84 -2.70 0.05 2.70
CA VAL A 84 -3.71 0.20 1.64
C VAL A 84 -4.88 1.06 2.12
N GLN A 85 -5.33 0.90 3.36
CA GLN A 85 -6.39 1.72 3.93
C GLN A 85 -5.96 3.20 4.04
N ALA A 86 -4.74 3.47 4.52
CA ALA A 86 -4.20 4.83 4.60
C ALA A 86 -4.16 5.54 3.23
N CYS A 87 -3.88 4.80 2.14
CA CYS A 87 -3.95 5.35 0.79
C CYS A 87 -5.38 5.81 0.42
N PHE A 88 -6.41 5.05 0.81
CA PHE A 88 -7.80 5.44 0.54
C PHE A 88 -8.27 6.57 1.46
N ASP A 89 -7.85 6.57 2.72
CA ASP A 89 -8.16 7.64 3.67
C ASP A 89 -7.55 8.97 3.18
N LYS A 90 -6.30 8.95 2.72
CA LYS A 90 -5.67 10.14 2.10
C LYS A 90 -6.38 10.54 0.81
N ASN A 91 -6.81 9.59 -0.03
CA ASN A 91 -7.57 9.93 -1.24
C ASN A 91 -8.87 10.67 -0.91
N ARG A 92 -9.59 10.22 0.12
CA ARG A 92 -10.79 10.92 0.59
C ARG A 92 -10.47 12.35 1.04
N GLU A 93 -9.42 12.54 1.83
CA GLU A 93 -8.97 13.87 2.26
C GLU A 93 -8.66 14.77 1.05
N VAL A 94 -7.94 14.23 0.05
CA VAL A 94 -7.62 14.95 -1.18
C VAL A 94 -8.88 15.30 -1.98
N ASP A 95 -9.84 14.39 -2.10
CA ASP A 95 -11.12 14.64 -2.78
C ASP A 95 -11.92 15.77 -2.09
N ASP A 96 -11.93 15.79 -0.75
CA ASP A 96 -12.57 16.84 0.04
C ASP A 96 -11.87 18.21 -0.16
N ARG A 97 -10.53 18.21 -0.22
CA ARG A 97 -9.71 19.42 -0.48
C ARG A 97 -9.81 19.92 -1.92
N ILE A 98 -10.03 19.03 -2.89
CA ILE A 98 -10.40 19.41 -4.27
C ILE A 98 -11.78 20.06 -4.28
N ALA A 99 -12.75 19.50 -3.55
CA ALA A 99 -14.11 20.02 -3.49
C ALA A 99 -14.19 21.40 -2.84
N SER A 100 -13.35 21.69 -1.85
CA SER A 100 -13.25 23.00 -1.20
C SER A 100 -12.47 24.04 -2.02
N GLY A 101 -11.76 23.61 -3.08
CA GLY A 101 -10.90 24.48 -3.89
C GLY A 101 -9.51 24.74 -3.29
N GLU A 102 -9.12 24.01 -2.25
CA GLU A 102 -7.77 24.10 -1.66
C GLU A 102 -6.71 23.44 -2.57
N ILE A 103 -7.05 22.29 -3.16
CA ILE A 103 -6.25 21.60 -4.16
C ILE A 103 -6.74 21.99 -5.55
N THR A 104 -5.85 22.59 -6.34
CA THR A 104 -6.12 23.08 -7.70
C THR A 104 -5.08 22.64 -8.73
N THR A 105 -4.01 21.96 -8.31
CA THR A 105 -2.93 21.47 -9.18
C THR A 105 -2.58 20.01 -8.92
N ARG A 106 -1.89 19.40 -9.90
CA ARG A 106 -1.41 18.02 -9.79
C ARG A 106 -0.32 17.88 -8.73
N GLU A 107 0.52 18.88 -8.60
CA GLU A 107 1.66 18.89 -7.69
C GLU A 107 1.18 18.87 -6.23
N GLN A 108 0.11 19.59 -5.91
CA GLN A 108 -0.52 19.54 -4.57
C GLN A 108 -1.07 18.14 -4.26
N ILE A 109 -1.65 17.47 -5.26
CA ILE A 109 -2.12 16.07 -5.11
C ILE A 109 -0.94 15.15 -4.82
N ILE A 110 0.14 15.24 -5.62
CA ILE A 110 1.33 14.39 -5.42
C ILE A 110 1.91 14.61 -4.01
N ALA A 111 2.10 15.86 -3.60
CA ALA A 111 2.61 16.20 -2.28
C ALA A 111 1.76 15.61 -1.14
N ALA A 112 0.42 15.64 -1.27
CA ALA A 112 -0.47 15.06 -0.26
C ALA A 112 -0.28 13.54 -0.07
N PHE A 113 0.11 12.80 -1.12
CA PHE A 113 0.37 11.35 -1.05
C PHE A 113 1.81 11.00 -0.67
N GLU A 114 2.73 11.97 -0.59
CA GLU A 114 4.08 11.77 -0.06
C GLU A 114 4.11 11.69 1.47
N GLU A 115 3.07 12.18 2.13
CA GLU A 115 2.91 12.18 3.60
C GLU A 115 2.56 10.79 4.19
N ILE A 116 2.25 9.81 3.33
CA ILE A 116 1.88 8.42 3.70
C ILE A 116 3.09 7.50 3.57
#